data_AF-L0AKL2-F1
#
_entry.id   AF-L0AKL2-F1
#
_cell.length_a   1.000
_cell.length_b   1.000
_cell.length_c   1.000
_cell.angle_alpha   90.00
_cell.angle_beta   90.00
_cell.angle_gamma   90.00
#
_symmetry.space_group_name_H-M   'P 1'
#
loop_
_entity.id
_entity.type
_entity.pdbx_description
1 polymer ?
#
loop_
_entity_poly.entity_id
_entity_poly.type
_entity_poly.pdbx_seq_one_letter_code
_entity_poly.pdbx_strand_id
1 'polypeptide(L)'
;MTESNDPTTYELTADRLSPKRTRIDTGDAEFVVGKDVNPVEYFLGAVLGCLNSTATMVARDMAVPIDEMTVSIEGDIDYASYRGEQSDARPGLQGLEVTVEVESDATEDELEAWLAAVEDRCPVTDNVENETSLGLTLESA
;
A
#
# COMPACT_ATOMS: atom_id res chain seq x y z
N MET A 1 6.19 25.56 -16.00
CA MET A 1 6.68 24.81 -14.83
C MET A 1 7.17 23.51 -15.40
N THR A 2 8.48 23.30 -15.47
CA THR A 2 9.07 22.07 -16.01
C THR A 2 8.84 20.98 -14.98
N GLU A 3 7.86 20.12 -15.21
CA GLU A 3 7.73 18.85 -14.50
C GLU A 3 8.99 18.03 -14.80
N SER A 4 9.75 17.68 -13.77
CA SER A 4 10.88 16.77 -13.90
C SER A 4 10.30 15.38 -14.14
N ASN A 5 10.61 14.76 -15.27
CA ASN A 5 10.23 13.37 -15.57
C ASN A 5 11.14 12.35 -14.86
N ASP A 6 11.86 12.77 -13.82
CA ASP A 6 12.76 11.90 -13.07
C ASP A 6 11.98 11.19 -11.97
N PRO A 7 12.24 9.88 -11.74
CA PRO A 7 11.66 9.17 -10.62
C PRO A 7 11.95 9.88 -9.29
N THR A 8 10.94 9.93 -8.41
CA THR A 8 11.14 10.36 -7.03
C THR A 8 11.94 9.30 -6.28
N THR A 9 13.10 9.68 -5.75
CA THR A 9 13.89 8.80 -4.88
C THR A 9 13.41 8.90 -3.45
N TYR A 10 13.12 7.76 -2.83
CA TYR A 10 12.83 7.66 -1.39
C TYR A 10 14.03 7.05 -0.66
N GLU A 11 14.56 7.76 0.33
CA GLU A 11 15.62 7.27 1.21
C GLU A 11 15.13 7.31 2.66
N LEU A 12 15.06 6.14 3.29
CA LEU A 12 14.57 5.99 4.66
C LEU A 12 15.60 5.22 5.48
N THR A 13 15.68 5.52 6.77
CA THR A 13 16.47 4.74 7.73
C THR A 13 15.58 4.21 8.84
N ALA A 14 16.02 3.14 9.48
CA ALA A 14 15.25 2.51 10.54
C ALA A 14 16.14 1.95 11.66
N ASP A 15 15.73 2.21 12.91
CA ASP A 15 16.38 1.70 14.11
C ASP A 15 15.46 0.76 14.87
N ARG A 16 16.03 -0.35 15.34
CA ARG A 16 15.32 -1.28 16.22
C ARG A 16 15.15 -0.67 17.61
N LEU A 17 13.91 -0.42 18.01
CA LEU A 17 13.58 -0.04 19.39
C LEU A 17 13.38 -1.27 20.28
N SER A 18 12.75 -2.32 19.75
CA SER A 18 12.52 -3.60 20.44
C SER A 18 12.33 -4.74 19.41
N PRO A 19 12.20 -6.01 19.82
CA PRO A 19 11.95 -7.11 18.87
C PRO A 19 10.75 -6.92 17.93
N LYS A 20 9.76 -6.11 18.34
CA LYS A 20 8.53 -5.87 17.56
C LYS A 20 8.28 -4.40 17.27
N ARG A 21 9.23 -3.50 17.56
CA ARG A 21 9.07 -2.05 17.35
C ARG A 21 10.28 -1.48 16.64
N THR A 22 10.00 -0.74 15.58
CA THR A 22 11.00 -0.11 14.72
C THR A 22 10.69 1.37 14.60
N ARG A 23 11.67 2.23 14.82
CA ARG A 23 11.59 3.67 14.49
C ARG A 23 12.01 3.84 13.03
N ILE A 24 11.22 4.55 12.24
CA ILE A 24 11.50 4.88 10.85
C ILE A 24 11.66 6.40 10.76
N ASP A 25 12.71 6.84 10.06
CA ASP A 25 12.98 8.24 9.72
C ASP A 25 12.96 8.38 8.19
N THR A 26 12.12 9.29 7.69
CA THR A 26 11.94 9.58 6.25
C THR A 26 12.68 10.83 5.79
N GLY A 27 13.51 11.44 6.64
CA GLY A 27 14.10 12.77 6.44
C GLY A 27 13.16 13.92 6.80
N ASP A 28 11.87 13.79 6.45
CA ASP A 28 10.82 14.79 6.71
C ASP A 28 9.96 14.47 7.95
N ALA A 29 9.87 13.20 8.33
CA ALA A 29 9.05 12.74 9.45
C ALA A 29 9.62 11.49 10.11
N GLU A 30 9.26 11.28 11.38
CA GLU A 30 9.56 10.06 12.13
C GLU A 30 8.26 9.36 12.58
N PHE A 31 8.23 8.04 12.47
CA PHE A 31 7.13 7.21 12.98
C PHE A 31 7.61 5.84 13.50
N VAL A 32 6.71 5.09 14.15
CA VAL A 32 7.03 3.77 14.73
C VAL A 32 6.08 2.72 14.20
N VAL A 33 6.62 1.70 13.54
CA VAL A 33 5.87 0.49 13.16
C VAL A 33 5.96 -0.53 14.30
N GLY A 34 4.84 -1.18 14.62
CA GLY A 34 4.71 -2.16 15.70
C GLY A 34 4.34 -1.58 17.07
N LYS A 35 3.94 -0.31 17.11
CA LYS A 35 3.38 0.34 18.32
C LYS A 35 1.85 0.30 18.31
N ASP A 36 1.24 0.96 17.33
CA ASP A 36 -0.21 1.10 17.22
C ASP A 36 -0.80 0.07 16.23
N VAL A 37 -0.03 -0.25 15.18
CA VAL A 37 -0.33 -1.32 14.21
C VAL A 37 0.93 -2.13 13.94
N ASN A 38 0.77 -3.39 13.57
CA ASN A 38 1.86 -4.28 13.16
C ASN A 38 2.31 -3.99 11.71
N PRO A 39 3.47 -4.52 11.25
CA PRO A 39 3.98 -4.24 9.91
C PRO A 39 3.03 -4.63 8.76
N VAL A 40 2.27 -5.73 8.92
CA VAL A 40 1.30 -6.20 7.92
C VAL A 40 0.13 -5.23 7.85
N GLU A 41 -0.45 -4.87 8.99
CA GLU A 41 -1.52 -3.86 9.08
C GLU A 41 -1.07 -2.51 8.51
N TYR A 42 0.19 -2.11 8.77
CA TYR A 42 0.75 -0.87 8.22
C TYR A 42 0.86 -0.93 6.69
N PHE A 43 1.29 -2.08 6.13
CA PHE A 43 1.35 -2.30 4.70
C PHE A 43 -0.04 -2.26 4.05
N LEU A 44 -1.02 -2.99 4.59
CA LEU A 44 -2.40 -2.96 4.11
C LEU A 44 -3.03 -1.56 4.23
N GLY A 45 -2.71 -0.84 5.31
CA GLY A 45 -3.10 0.55 5.49
C GLY A 45 -2.50 1.48 4.43
N ALA A 46 -1.26 1.24 3.99
CA ALA A 46 -0.65 1.98 2.90
C ALA A 46 -1.35 1.72 1.55
N VAL A 47 -1.80 0.48 1.29
CA VAL A 47 -2.62 0.14 0.12
C VAL A 47 -3.93 0.94 0.13
N LEU A 48 -4.69 0.88 1.23
CA LEU A 48 -5.94 1.65 1.38
C LEU A 48 -5.71 3.16 1.24
N GLY A 49 -4.62 3.68 1.83
CA GLY A 49 -4.26 5.09 1.74
C GLY A 49 -3.93 5.54 0.31
N CYS A 50 -3.19 4.73 -0.45
CA CYS A 50 -2.94 5.01 -1.87
C CYS A 50 -4.23 5.00 -2.68
N LEU A 51 -5.04 3.95 -2.53
CA LEU A 51 -6.31 3.83 -3.25
C LEU A 51 -7.19 5.05 -3.00
N ASN A 52 -7.34 5.49 -1.75
CA ASN A 52 -8.11 6.69 -1.44
C ASN A 52 -7.58 7.95 -2.15
N SER A 53 -6.26 8.18 -2.09
CA SER A 53 -5.63 9.34 -2.72
C SER A 53 -5.75 9.31 -4.25
N THR A 54 -5.50 8.16 -4.85
CA THR A 54 -5.56 7.95 -6.31
C THR A 54 -7.00 8.05 -6.79
N ALA A 55 -7.95 7.37 -6.13
CA ALA A 55 -9.37 7.43 -6.42
C ALA A 55 -9.92 8.85 -6.42
N THR A 56 -9.57 9.64 -5.42
CA THR A 56 -9.95 11.07 -5.32
C THR A 56 -9.38 11.89 -6.48
N MET A 57 -8.11 11.67 -6.83
CA MET A 57 -7.46 12.38 -7.93
C MET A 57 -8.07 12.03 -9.28
N VAL A 58 -8.26 10.74 -9.55
CA VAL A 58 -8.82 10.23 -10.81
C VAL A 58 -10.28 10.67 -10.98
N ALA A 59 -11.07 10.65 -9.90
CA ALA A 59 -12.44 11.16 -9.92
C ALA A 59 -12.47 12.63 -10.38
N ARG A 60 -11.57 13.45 -9.83
CA ARG A 60 -11.44 14.87 -10.23
C ARG A 60 -11.03 15.03 -11.69
N ASP A 61 -10.06 14.24 -12.16
CA ASP A 61 -9.55 14.31 -13.53
C ASP A 61 -10.62 13.91 -14.55
N MET A 62 -11.46 12.92 -14.21
CA MET A 62 -12.53 12.39 -15.05
C MET A 62 -13.87 13.11 -14.85
N ALA A 63 -13.95 14.06 -13.92
CA ALA A 63 -15.18 14.74 -13.51
C ALA A 63 -16.30 13.79 -13.03
N VAL A 64 -15.93 12.68 -12.39
CA VAL A 64 -16.85 11.74 -11.76
C VAL A 64 -17.19 12.23 -10.35
N PRO A 65 -18.47 12.48 -10.03
CA PRO A 65 -18.87 12.96 -8.69
C PRO A 65 -18.82 11.80 -7.69
N ILE A 66 -17.88 11.81 -6.74
CA ILE A 66 -17.85 10.85 -5.63
C ILE A 66 -18.14 11.64 -4.34
N ASP A 67 -19.25 11.33 -3.69
CA ASP A 67 -19.70 12.03 -2.47
C ASP A 67 -19.12 11.37 -1.21
N GLU A 68 -19.23 10.04 -1.12
CA GLU A 68 -18.64 9.23 -0.07
C GLU A 68 -17.93 8.01 -0.67
N MET A 69 -16.84 7.58 -0.03
CA MET A 69 -16.08 6.40 -0.45
C MET A 69 -15.53 5.67 0.78
N THR A 70 -15.79 4.37 0.84
CA THR A 70 -15.19 3.46 1.81
C THR A 70 -14.41 2.39 1.06
N VAL A 71 -13.17 2.13 1.50
CA VAL A 71 -12.33 1.07 0.92
C VAL A 71 -11.96 0.10 2.03
N SER A 72 -12.20 -1.18 1.80
CA SER A 72 -11.84 -2.27 2.71
C SER A 72 -10.89 -3.26 2.02
N ILE A 73 -10.07 -3.94 2.81
CA ILE A 73 -9.10 -4.92 2.32
C ILE A 73 -9.06 -6.13 3.24
N GLU A 74 -9.08 -7.31 2.65
CA GLU A 74 -8.94 -8.61 3.32
C GLU A 74 -7.72 -9.35 2.76
N GLY A 75 -7.06 -10.14 3.60
CA GLY A 75 -5.87 -10.87 3.20
C GLY A 75 -5.38 -11.85 4.25
N ASP A 76 -4.86 -12.99 3.79
CA ASP A 76 -4.38 -14.07 4.66
C ASP A 76 -2.86 -14.14 4.72
N ILE A 77 -2.34 -14.47 5.90
CA ILE A 77 -0.93 -14.79 6.14
C ILE A 77 -0.81 -16.09 6.92
N ASP A 78 -0.01 -17.01 6.39
CA ASP A 78 0.49 -18.15 7.17
C ASP A 78 1.80 -17.76 7.90
N TYR A 79 1.69 -17.59 9.21
CA TYR A 79 2.83 -17.25 10.06
C TYR A 79 3.74 -18.43 10.40
N ALA A 80 3.49 -19.65 9.90
CA ALA A 80 4.34 -20.81 10.16
C ALA A 80 5.80 -20.57 9.78
N SER A 81 6.05 -20.10 8.56
CA SER A 81 7.41 -19.78 8.07
C SER A 81 8.07 -18.68 8.91
N TYR A 82 7.32 -17.66 9.34
CA TYR A 82 7.81 -16.63 10.25
C TYR A 82 8.21 -17.20 11.63
N ARG A 83 7.52 -18.24 12.12
CA ARG A 83 7.83 -18.94 13.37
C ARG A 83 8.93 -20.01 13.22
N GLY A 84 9.44 -20.25 12.02
CA GLY A 84 10.42 -21.30 11.74
C GLY A 84 9.81 -22.72 11.67
N GLU A 85 8.50 -22.81 11.50
CA GLU A 85 7.77 -24.05 11.27
C GLU A 85 7.80 -24.41 9.77
N GLN A 86 7.60 -25.69 9.43
CA GLN A 86 7.48 -26.10 8.03
C GLN A 86 6.10 -25.70 7.47
N SER A 87 6.10 -25.03 6.33
CA SER A 87 4.89 -24.72 5.55
C SER A 87 5.25 -24.65 4.06
N ASP A 88 4.30 -25.06 3.21
CA ASP A 88 4.39 -24.89 1.76
C ASP A 88 3.95 -23.47 1.32
N ALA A 89 3.36 -22.69 2.23
CA ALA A 89 2.94 -21.31 1.97
C ALA A 89 4.14 -20.35 2.04
N ARG A 90 4.11 -19.32 1.19
CA ARG A 90 5.08 -18.22 1.30
C ARG A 90 4.87 -17.47 2.62
N PRO A 91 5.91 -16.86 3.23
CA PRO A 91 5.76 -16.15 4.51
C PRO A 91 4.91 -14.87 4.47
N GLY A 92 4.60 -14.36 3.28
CA GLY A 92 3.87 -13.11 3.07
C GLY A 92 2.36 -13.29 2.95
N LEU A 93 1.71 -12.30 2.34
CA LEU A 93 0.29 -12.37 1.98
C LEU A 93 0.06 -13.43 0.90
N GLN A 94 -1.02 -14.20 1.03
CA GLN A 94 -1.38 -15.25 0.07
C GLN A 94 -2.28 -14.72 -1.07
N GLY A 95 -2.97 -13.62 -0.83
CA GLY A 95 -3.87 -12.93 -1.73
C GLY A 95 -4.49 -11.74 -1.00
N LEU A 96 -4.96 -10.76 -1.77
CA LEU A 96 -5.68 -9.61 -1.25
C LEU A 96 -7.00 -9.44 -2.00
N GLU A 97 -8.04 -9.10 -1.27
CA GLU A 97 -9.35 -8.75 -1.81
C GLU A 97 -9.68 -7.33 -1.35
N VAL A 98 -9.90 -6.42 -2.29
CA VAL A 98 -10.24 -5.03 -2.02
C VAL A 98 -11.68 -4.79 -2.45
N THR A 99 -12.47 -4.14 -1.58
CA THR A 99 -13.82 -3.69 -1.92
C THR A 99 -13.89 -2.18 -1.81
N VAL A 100 -14.36 -1.52 -2.87
CA VAL A 100 -14.59 -0.08 -2.94
C VAL A 100 -16.09 0.17 -2.97
N GLU A 101 -16.61 0.82 -1.94
CA GLU A 101 -18.01 1.24 -1.81
C GLU A 101 -18.09 2.75 -2.04
N VAL A 102 -18.93 3.19 -2.96
CA VAL A 102 -19.07 4.62 -3.32
C VAL A 102 -20.53 5.07 -3.33
N GLU A 103 -20.76 6.29 -2.84
CA GLU A 103 -22.00 7.04 -3.06
C GLU A 103 -21.75 8.08 -4.16
N SER A 104 -22.56 8.04 -5.23
CA SER A 104 -22.35 8.84 -6.44
C SER A 104 -23.62 8.92 -7.29
N ASP A 105 -23.81 10.06 -7.96
CA ASP A 105 -24.81 10.26 -9.02
C ASP A 105 -24.31 9.82 -10.42
N ALA A 106 -23.08 9.31 -10.53
CA ALA A 106 -22.51 8.82 -11.78
C ALA A 106 -23.19 7.52 -12.24
N THR A 107 -23.11 7.25 -13.54
CA THR A 107 -23.56 5.98 -14.11
C THR A 107 -22.60 4.84 -13.76
N GLU A 108 -23.11 3.61 -13.81
CA GLU A 108 -22.29 2.40 -13.60
C GLU A 108 -21.08 2.35 -14.54
N ASP A 109 -21.29 2.66 -15.84
CA ASP A 109 -20.20 2.73 -16.83
C ASP A 109 -19.13 3.78 -16.47
N GLU A 110 -19.52 4.94 -15.92
CA GLU A 110 -18.58 5.98 -15.49
C GLU A 110 -17.79 5.53 -14.24
N LEU A 111 -18.44 4.83 -13.31
CA LEU A 111 -17.80 4.29 -12.11
C LEU A 111 -16.84 3.15 -12.44
N GLU A 112 -17.20 2.27 -13.38
CA GLU A 112 -16.30 1.21 -13.86
C GLU A 112 -15.07 1.79 -14.56
N ALA A 113 -15.27 2.77 -15.46
CA ALA A 113 -14.16 3.44 -16.14
C ALA A 113 -13.25 4.19 -15.15
N TRP A 114 -13.84 4.81 -14.14
CA TRP A 114 -13.10 5.45 -13.06
C TRP A 114 -12.27 4.44 -12.27
N LEU A 115 -12.88 3.35 -11.80
CA LEU A 115 -12.18 2.33 -11.01
C LEU A 115 -11.02 1.72 -11.78
N ALA A 116 -11.21 1.38 -13.07
CA ALA A 116 -10.14 0.89 -13.92
C ALA A 116 -8.97 1.89 -14.04
N ALA A 117 -9.26 3.19 -14.12
CA ALA A 117 -8.23 4.23 -14.12
C ALA A 117 -7.55 4.42 -12.76
N VAL A 118 -8.21 4.09 -11.65
CA VAL A 118 -7.61 4.07 -10.32
C VAL A 118 -6.62 2.92 -10.18
N GLU A 119 -7.02 1.73 -10.61
CA GLU A 119 -6.18 0.52 -10.60
C GLU A 119 -4.90 0.75 -11.41
N ASP A 120 -5.02 1.29 -12.63
CA ASP A 120 -3.88 1.58 -13.51
C ASP A 120 -2.90 2.64 -12.95
N ARG A 121 -3.37 3.52 -12.06
CA ARG A 121 -2.60 4.69 -11.59
C ARG A 121 -2.07 4.58 -10.16
N CYS A 122 -2.54 3.65 -9.31
CA CYS A 122 -2.07 3.59 -7.92
C CYS A 122 -0.70 2.90 -7.83
N PRO A 123 0.37 3.62 -7.42
CA PRO A 123 1.70 3.04 -7.36
C PRO A 123 1.85 1.95 -6.28
N VAL A 124 1.02 1.98 -5.23
CA VAL A 124 1.13 1.01 -4.12
C VAL A 124 0.48 -0.32 -4.48
N THR A 125 -0.66 -0.32 -5.19
CA THR A 125 -1.27 -1.57 -5.68
C THR A 125 -0.41 -2.23 -6.75
N ASP A 126 0.27 -1.45 -7.59
CA ASP A 126 1.25 -1.98 -8.55
C ASP A 126 2.35 -2.82 -7.85
N ASN A 127 2.87 -2.37 -6.70
CA ASN A 127 3.85 -3.13 -5.91
C ASN A 127 3.27 -4.42 -5.25
N VAL A 128 1.95 -4.59 -5.24
CA VAL A 128 1.27 -5.81 -4.76
C VAL A 128 1.04 -6.77 -5.94
N GLU A 129 0.58 -6.24 -7.06
CA GLU A 129 0.25 -7.00 -8.26
C GLU A 129 1.49 -7.48 -9.01
N ASN A 130 2.58 -6.71 -8.92
CA ASN A 130 3.85 -6.98 -9.58
C ASN A 130 4.98 -7.22 -8.57
N GLU A 131 5.94 -8.07 -8.96
CA GLU A 131 7.12 -8.33 -8.12
C GLU A 131 8.14 -7.20 -8.25
N THR A 132 8.29 -6.41 -7.18
CA THR A 132 9.39 -5.45 -7.04
C THR A 132 10.62 -6.14 -6.47
N SER A 133 11.73 -6.14 -7.22
CA SER A 133 12.97 -6.82 -6.81
C SER A 133 13.56 -6.21 -5.52
N LEU A 134 13.88 -7.06 -4.54
CA LEU A 134 14.50 -6.65 -3.28
C LEU A 134 15.89 -7.28 -3.11
N GLY A 135 16.91 -6.45 -2.92
CA GLY A 135 18.26 -6.88 -2.55
C GLY A 135 18.49 -6.72 -1.04
N LEU A 136 19.03 -7.75 -0.39
CA LEU A 136 19.39 -7.72 1.03
C LEU A 136 20.90 -7.96 1.18
N THR A 137 21.58 -7.02 1.84
CA THR A 137 23.02 -7.11 2.13
C THR A 137 23.24 -6.97 3.62
N LEU A 138 24.10 -7.83 4.18
CA LEU A 138 24.53 -7.76 5.58
C LEU A 138 25.94 -7.17 5.64
N GLU A 139 26.12 -6.13 6.44
CA GLU A 139 27.44 -5.58 6.78
C GLU A 139 27.71 -5.82 8.27
N SER A 140 28.89 -6.35 8.59
CA SER A 140 29.37 -6.55 9.96
C SER A 140 30.62 -5.72 10.18
N ALA A 141 30.67 -5.01 11.32
CA ALA A 141 31.84 -4.24 11.74
C ALA A 141 33.04 -5.12 12.14
#